data_AF-A0A7C6DXA7-F1
#
_entry.id   AF-A0A7C6DXA7-F1
#
_cell.length_a   1.000
_cell.length_b   1.000
_cell.length_c   1.000
_cell.angle_alpha   90.00
_cell.angle_beta   90.00
_cell.angle_gamma   90.00
#
_symmetry.space_group_name_H-M   'P 1'
#
loop_
_entity.id
_entity.type
_entity.pdbx_description
1 polymer ?
#
loop_
_entity_poly.entity_id
_entity_poly.type
_entity_poly.pdbx_seq_one_letter_code
_entity_poly.pdbx_strand_id
1 'polypeptide(L)'
;MEKRAKQPRSLLVISTALCAALYAIGAYATAYIQSPWGMGQFRPAVVIPAFFATIFGPWTGGVGAAIGTLICDSAKRGALHVGSLIAAVPGNFAGFFLFGYILKKKFTWTRFILAANATLTIGNLIVAFLYVFIYQALYLEALKMSVEGLILLSLGLTIFWFITMLPFVLLVTPTLIRATLMAFPNIVDEEIRLHSLKNEMPKKAFGLALTIPGLIMLLTGLAVTFSPFGNYLAINFAKTFTPSVMELLQLLFYGSGAVLSILGLAVLGAFSFTTRSKTPNSAKN
;
A
#
# COMPACT_ATOMS: atom_id res chain seq x y z
N MET A 1 -32.37 -9.07 -0.11
CA MET A 1 -30.96 -9.20 -0.55
C MET A 1 -30.97 -9.43 -2.05
N GLU A 2 -30.82 -8.36 -2.82
CA GLU A 2 -30.88 -8.43 -4.28
C GLU A 2 -29.63 -9.12 -4.83
N LYS A 3 -29.83 -10.11 -5.70
CA LYS A 3 -28.78 -11.00 -6.19
C LYS A 3 -27.90 -10.22 -7.16
N ARG A 4 -26.65 -9.95 -6.76
CA ARG A 4 -25.59 -9.32 -7.55
C ARG A 4 -25.62 -9.79 -9.01
N ALA A 5 -25.82 -8.90 -9.97
CA ALA A 5 -25.69 -9.24 -11.39
C ALA A 5 -24.28 -9.78 -11.63
N LYS A 6 -24.19 -11.04 -12.07
CA LYS A 6 -22.93 -11.77 -12.09
C LYS A 6 -22.12 -11.32 -13.31
N GLN A 7 -21.01 -10.61 -13.08
CA GLN A 7 -20.05 -10.29 -14.13
C GLN A 7 -19.66 -11.56 -14.91
N PRO A 8 -19.59 -11.50 -16.25
CA PRO A 8 -19.29 -12.67 -17.07
C PRO A 8 -17.87 -13.18 -16.77
N ARG A 9 -17.68 -14.50 -16.86
CA ARG A 9 -16.38 -15.13 -16.55
C ARG A 9 -15.25 -14.63 -17.46
N SER A 10 -15.54 -14.39 -18.73
CA SER A 10 -14.57 -13.84 -19.69
C SER A 10 -14.04 -12.48 -19.25
N LEU A 11 -14.91 -11.59 -18.75
CA LEU A 11 -14.51 -10.30 -18.20
C LEU A 11 -13.60 -10.45 -16.98
N LEU A 12 -13.90 -11.38 -16.07
CA LEU A 12 -13.04 -11.61 -14.90
C LEU A 12 -11.66 -12.13 -15.29
N VAL A 13 -11.58 -13.02 -16.29
CA VAL A 13 -10.31 -13.55 -16.79
C VAL A 13 -9.47 -12.45 -17.42
N ILE A 14 -10.04 -11.67 -18.36
CA ILE A 14 -9.29 -10.59 -19.00
C ILE A 14 -8.88 -9.50 -18.01
N SER A 15 -9.74 -9.14 -17.06
CA SER A 15 -9.40 -8.19 -15.99
C SER A 15 -8.27 -8.71 -15.09
N THR A 16 -8.19 -10.01 -14.86
CA THR A 16 -7.09 -10.61 -14.07
C THR A 16 -5.76 -10.52 -14.82
N ALA A 17 -5.78 -10.81 -16.12
CA ALA A 17 -4.60 -10.69 -16.97
C ALA A 17 -4.12 -9.23 -17.09
N LEU A 18 -5.06 -8.29 -17.29
CA LEU A 18 -4.76 -6.85 -17.32
C LEU A 18 -4.21 -6.36 -15.99
N CYS A 19 -4.81 -6.77 -14.87
CA CYS A 19 -4.31 -6.46 -13.54
C CYS A 19 -2.86 -6.92 -13.37
N ALA A 20 -2.54 -8.16 -13.75
CA ALA A 20 -1.20 -8.70 -13.65
C ALA A 20 -0.19 -7.93 -14.51
N ALA A 21 -0.52 -7.67 -15.78
CA ALA A 21 0.34 -6.96 -16.71
C ALA A 21 0.61 -5.52 -16.27
N LEU A 22 -0.44 -4.75 -15.95
CA LEU A 22 -0.32 -3.37 -15.51
C LEU A 22 0.43 -3.28 -14.18
N TYR A 23 0.15 -4.19 -13.24
CA TYR A 23 0.85 -4.20 -11.97
C TYR A 23 2.34 -4.53 -12.13
N ALA A 24 2.67 -5.49 -13.00
CA ALA A 24 4.06 -5.82 -13.31
C ALA A 24 4.81 -4.62 -13.90
N ILE A 25 4.22 -3.95 -14.90
CA ILE A 25 4.82 -2.77 -15.55
C ILE A 25 5.00 -1.63 -14.55
N GLY A 26 3.96 -1.29 -13.78
CA GLY A 26 4.02 -0.21 -12.80
C GLY A 26 5.01 -0.48 -11.67
N ALA A 27 5.06 -1.73 -11.19
CA ALA A 27 6.02 -2.15 -10.17
C ALA A 27 7.46 -2.15 -10.71
N TYR A 28 7.66 -2.53 -11.96
CA TYR A 28 8.96 -2.49 -12.62
C TYR A 28 9.46 -1.06 -12.81
N ALA A 29 8.58 -0.13 -13.21
CA ALA A 29 8.90 1.27 -13.42
C ALA A 29 9.39 2.00 -12.15
N THR A 30 9.16 1.45 -10.96
CA THR A 30 9.61 1.99 -9.67
C THR A 30 10.60 1.06 -8.95
N ALA A 31 11.01 -0.04 -9.60
CA ALA A 31 11.81 -1.09 -9.00
C ALA A 31 13.24 -0.66 -8.61
N TYR A 32 13.75 0.41 -9.20
CA TYR A 32 15.07 0.98 -8.91
C TYR A 32 15.10 1.74 -7.57
N ILE A 33 13.94 2.11 -7.02
CA ILE A 33 13.83 2.77 -5.72
C ILE A 33 13.76 1.66 -4.66
N GLN A 34 14.88 1.39 -4.00
CA GLN A 34 14.99 0.32 -3.01
C GLN A 34 14.61 0.80 -1.60
N SER A 35 14.33 -0.16 -0.71
CA SER A 35 14.18 0.13 0.72
C SER A 35 15.51 0.56 1.35
N PRO A 36 15.51 1.11 2.58
CA PRO A 36 16.73 1.44 3.32
C PRO A 36 17.73 0.29 3.46
N TRP A 37 17.25 -0.96 3.40
CA TRP A 37 18.08 -2.17 3.55
C TRP A 37 18.60 -2.72 2.22
N GLY A 38 18.36 -2.04 1.09
CA GLY A 38 18.71 -2.53 -0.26
C GLY A 38 17.88 -3.75 -0.70
N MET A 39 16.90 -4.16 0.11
CA MET A 39 16.04 -5.32 -0.12
C MET A 39 14.58 -4.89 -0.13
N GLY A 40 13.87 -5.19 -1.20
CA GLY A 40 12.53 -4.66 -1.41
C GLY A 40 12.55 -3.31 -2.14
N GLN A 41 11.39 -2.93 -2.66
CA GLN A 41 11.24 -1.76 -3.53
C GLN A 41 10.05 -0.89 -3.12
N PHE A 42 10.14 0.39 -3.44
CA PHE A 42 9.00 1.28 -3.50
C PHE A 42 8.02 0.77 -4.57
N ARG A 43 6.74 0.64 -4.22
CA ARG A 43 5.75 0.01 -5.11
C ARG A 43 4.39 0.69 -5.00
N PRO A 44 4.25 1.94 -5.49
CA PRO A 44 2.95 2.62 -5.53
C PRO A 44 1.97 1.94 -6.49
N ALA A 45 2.46 1.10 -7.41
CA ALA A 45 1.66 0.36 -8.38
C ALA A 45 0.62 -0.59 -7.75
N VAL A 46 0.68 -0.85 -6.44
CA VAL A 46 -0.36 -1.58 -5.68
C VAL A 46 -1.77 -0.99 -5.80
N VAL A 47 -1.87 0.27 -6.23
CA VAL A 47 -3.15 0.89 -6.62
C VAL A 47 -3.88 0.06 -7.67
N ILE A 48 -3.15 -0.57 -8.60
CA ILE A 48 -3.72 -1.37 -9.69
C ILE A 48 -4.46 -2.59 -9.13
N PRO A 49 -3.82 -3.52 -8.40
CA PRO A 49 -4.54 -4.65 -7.84
C PRO A 49 -5.59 -4.24 -6.81
N ALA A 50 -5.42 -3.14 -6.05
CA ALA A 50 -6.47 -2.61 -5.18
C ALA A 50 -7.72 -2.17 -5.97
N PHE A 51 -7.53 -1.45 -7.08
CA PHE A 51 -8.60 -1.06 -7.98
C PHE A 51 -9.31 -2.29 -8.56
N PHE A 52 -8.56 -3.24 -9.14
CA PHE A 52 -9.14 -4.44 -9.74
C PHE A 52 -9.84 -5.34 -8.70
N ALA A 53 -9.28 -5.45 -7.49
CA ALA A 53 -9.91 -6.14 -6.36
C ALA A 53 -11.26 -5.52 -5.97
N THR A 54 -11.36 -4.18 -6.05
CA THR A 54 -12.60 -3.46 -5.72
C THR A 54 -13.67 -3.68 -6.80
N ILE A 55 -13.32 -3.50 -8.07
CA ILE A 55 -14.28 -3.53 -9.18
C ILE A 55 -14.69 -4.96 -9.57
N PHE A 56 -13.73 -5.88 -9.66
CA PHE A 56 -13.94 -7.24 -10.18
C PHE A 56 -13.91 -8.31 -9.09
N GLY A 57 -13.46 -7.95 -7.89
CA GLY A 57 -13.53 -8.80 -6.69
C GLY A 57 -12.22 -9.51 -6.34
N PRO A 58 -12.28 -10.37 -5.30
CA PRO A 58 -11.09 -10.88 -4.60
C PRO A 58 -10.15 -11.69 -5.50
N TRP A 59 -10.70 -12.56 -6.35
CA TRP A 59 -9.89 -13.40 -7.22
C TRP A 59 -9.10 -12.58 -8.26
N THR A 60 -9.75 -11.60 -8.89
CA THR A 60 -9.11 -10.77 -9.91
C THR A 60 -7.96 -9.95 -9.33
N GLY A 61 -8.18 -9.29 -8.19
CA GLY A 61 -7.14 -8.53 -7.51
C GLY A 61 -6.03 -9.41 -6.94
N GLY A 62 -6.38 -10.50 -6.23
CA GLY A 62 -5.41 -11.40 -5.59
C GLY A 62 -4.53 -12.14 -6.60
N VAL A 63 -5.13 -12.80 -7.59
CA VAL A 63 -4.38 -13.53 -8.63
C VAL A 63 -3.61 -12.57 -9.52
N GLY A 64 -4.23 -11.44 -9.90
CA GLY A 64 -3.55 -10.39 -10.68
C GLY A 64 -2.32 -9.85 -9.95
N ALA A 65 -2.42 -9.57 -8.65
CA ALA A 65 -1.29 -9.12 -7.84
C ALA A 65 -0.18 -10.16 -7.71
N ALA A 66 -0.56 -11.42 -7.50
CA ALA A 66 0.37 -12.54 -7.36
C ALA A 66 1.19 -12.74 -8.64
N ILE A 67 0.52 -12.86 -9.79
CA ILE A 67 1.16 -13.04 -11.09
C ILE A 67 1.98 -11.79 -11.47
N GLY A 68 1.40 -10.59 -11.31
CA GLY A 68 2.10 -9.35 -11.65
C GLY A 68 3.38 -9.14 -10.83
N THR A 69 3.34 -9.49 -9.54
CA THR A 69 4.55 -9.47 -8.69
C THR A 69 5.59 -10.45 -9.18
N LEU A 70 5.20 -11.69 -9.48
CA LEU A 70 6.12 -12.70 -9.99
C LEU A 70 6.79 -12.27 -11.29
N ILE A 71 6.02 -11.70 -12.21
CA ILE A 71 6.55 -11.16 -13.48
C ILE A 71 7.55 -10.04 -13.20
N CYS A 72 7.17 -9.03 -12.41
CA CYS A 72 8.07 -7.92 -12.06
C CYS A 72 9.37 -8.42 -11.43
N ASP A 73 9.27 -9.24 -10.38
CA ASP A 73 10.43 -9.69 -9.61
C ASP A 73 11.35 -10.60 -10.42
N SER A 74 10.81 -11.36 -11.38
CA SER A 74 11.58 -12.18 -12.31
C SER A 74 12.23 -11.33 -13.40
N ALA A 75 11.49 -10.37 -13.98
CA ALA A 75 12.00 -9.47 -15.00
C ALA A 75 13.19 -8.63 -14.49
N LYS A 76 13.15 -8.17 -13.22
CA LYS A 76 14.26 -7.46 -12.57
C LYS A 76 15.57 -8.24 -12.55
N ARG A 77 15.51 -9.57 -12.61
CA ARG A 77 16.67 -10.47 -12.47
C ARG A 77 17.00 -11.22 -13.76
N GLY A 78 16.21 -11.03 -14.82
CA GLY A 78 16.35 -11.77 -16.08
C GLY A 78 16.02 -13.26 -16.01
N ALA A 79 15.46 -13.74 -14.89
CA ALA A 79 15.13 -15.14 -14.66
C ALA A 79 14.01 -15.29 -13.63
N LEU A 80 13.34 -16.45 -13.60
CA LEU A 80 12.28 -16.73 -12.64
C LEU A 80 12.79 -16.56 -11.20
N HIS A 81 12.18 -15.65 -10.44
CA HIS A 81 12.63 -15.36 -9.08
C HIS A 81 11.95 -16.26 -8.04
N VAL A 82 12.69 -17.26 -7.55
CA VAL A 82 12.21 -18.20 -6.50
C VAL A 82 11.78 -17.47 -5.22
N GLY A 83 12.51 -16.42 -4.81
CA GLY A 83 12.12 -15.62 -3.65
C GLY A 83 10.75 -14.95 -3.80
N SER A 84 10.34 -14.62 -5.03
CA SER A 84 9.00 -14.12 -5.28
C SER A 84 7.95 -15.19 -5.06
N LEU A 85 8.20 -16.44 -5.50
CA LEU A 85 7.25 -17.54 -5.30
C LEU A 85 7.06 -17.87 -3.82
N ILE A 86 8.15 -17.83 -3.04
CA ILE A 86 8.14 -18.14 -1.61
C ILE A 86 7.46 -17.03 -0.81
N ALA A 87 7.74 -15.76 -1.10
CA ALA A 87 7.35 -14.65 -0.23
C ALA A 87 6.38 -13.68 -0.88
N ALA A 88 6.75 -13.12 -2.02
CA ALA A 88 6.02 -11.99 -2.61
C ALA A 88 4.64 -12.40 -3.17
N VAL A 89 4.58 -13.54 -3.86
CA VAL A 89 3.36 -14.15 -4.43
C VAL A 89 2.30 -14.42 -3.36
N PRO A 90 2.57 -15.18 -2.28
CA PRO A 90 1.55 -15.47 -1.28
C PRO A 90 1.09 -14.22 -0.54
N GLY A 91 2.00 -13.30 -0.18
CA GLY A 91 1.62 -12.07 0.51
C GLY A 91 0.78 -11.11 -0.34
N ASN A 92 1.14 -10.95 -1.63
CA ASN A 92 0.32 -10.15 -2.55
C ASN A 92 -1.03 -10.81 -2.82
N PHE A 93 -1.06 -12.13 -3.05
CA PHE A 93 -2.32 -12.85 -3.20
C PHE A 93 -3.22 -12.63 -1.98
N ALA A 94 -2.73 -12.93 -0.77
CA ALA A 94 -3.50 -12.84 0.46
C ALA A 94 -4.00 -11.41 0.73
N GLY A 95 -3.13 -10.41 0.59
CA GLY A 95 -3.47 -9.01 0.80
C GLY A 95 -4.61 -8.54 -0.11
N PHE A 96 -4.44 -8.66 -1.42
CA PHE A 96 -5.44 -8.15 -2.38
C PHE A 96 -6.68 -9.03 -2.49
N PHE A 97 -6.56 -10.33 -2.24
CA PHE A 97 -7.73 -11.21 -2.13
C PHE A 97 -8.59 -10.80 -0.94
N LEU A 98 -7.99 -10.63 0.25
CA LEU A 98 -8.72 -10.22 1.44
C LEU A 98 -9.32 -8.83 1.26
N PHE A 99 -8.59 -7.90 0.63
CA PHE A 99 -9.08 -6.57 0.31
C PHE A 99 -10.35 -6.62 -0.53
N GLY A 100 -10.31 -7.31 -1.68
CA GLY A 100 -11.48 -7.48 -2.54
C GLY A 100 -12.61 -8.25 -1.86
N TYR A 101 -12.30 -9.20 -0.98
CA TYR A 101 -13.30 -9.99 -0.25
C TYR A 101 -14.09 -9.14 0.75
N ILE A 102 -13.40 -8.28 1.51
CA ILE A 102 -14.04 -7.34 2.46
C ILE A 102 -14.98 -6.39 1.71
N LEU A 103 -14.53 -5.84 0.57
CA LEU A 103 -15.29 -4.86 -0.20
C LEU A 103 -16.44 -5.47 -0.99
N LYS A 104 -16.29 -6.71 -1.46
CA LYS A 104 -17.35 -7.42 -2.18
C LYS A 104 -18.59 -7.71 -1.33
N LYS A 105 -18.46 -7.84 -0.01
CA LYS A 105 -19.61 -8.10 0.88
C LYS A 105 -20.54 -6.91 1.01
N LYS A 106 -19.98 -5.71 1.11
CA LYS A 106 -20.69 -4.44 1.04
C LYS A 106 -19.68 -3.31 0.94
N PHE A 107 -19.87 -2.44 -0.05
CA PHE A 107 -18.94 -1.37 -0.34
C PHE A 107 -19.35 -0.07 0.38
N THR A 108 -18.44 0.46 1.19
CA THR A 108 -18.50 1.84 1.69
C THR A 108 -17.10 2.41 1.73
N TRP A 109 -16.94 3.73 1.65
CA TRP A 109 -15.61 4.36 1.76
C TRP A 109 -14.93 4.07 3.10
N THR A 110 -15.68 3.97 4.19
CA THR A 110 -15.14 3.56 5.50
C THR A 110 -14.58 2.15 5.44
N ARG A 111 -15.29 1.20 4.82
CA ARG A 111 -14.80 -0.17 4.64
C ARG A 111 -13.60 -0.23 3.69
N PHE A 112 -13.58 0.59 2.65
CA PHE A 112 -12.42 0.76 1.77
C PHE A 112 -11.18 1.17 2.55
N ILE A 113 -11.29 2.20 3.39
CA ILE A 113 -10.18 2.70 4.22
C ILE A 113 -9.71 1.63 5.21
N LEU A 114 -10.64 0.96 5.91
CA LEU A 114 -10.31 -0.09 6.87
C LEU A 114 -9.66 -1.30 6.19
N ALA A 115 -10.19 -1.72 5.04
CA ALA A 115 -9.62 -2.81 4.25
C ALA A 115 -8.21 -2.44 3.78
N ALA A 116 -8.00 -1.22 3.27
CA ALA A 116 -6.69 -0.77 2.80
C ALA A 116 -5.64 -0.85 3.92
N ASN A 117 -5.98 -0.33 5.11
CA ASN A 117 -5.09 -0.40 6.27
C ASN A 117 -4.83 -1.86 6.70
N ALA A 118 -5.88 -2.63 6.96
CA ALA A 118 -5.72 -3.99 7.49
C ALA A 118 -4.98 -4.91 6.52
N THR A 119 -5.36 -4.89 5.24
CA THR A 119 -4.87 -5.88 4.27
C THR A 119 -3.51 -5.52 3.69
N LEU A 120 -3.15 -4.24 3.59
CA LEU A 120 -1.76 -3.86 3.30
C LEU A 120 -0.84 -4.28 4.43
N THR A 121 -1.24 -4.09 5.70
CA THR A 121 -0.46 -4.58 6.84
C THR A 121 -0.30 -6.09 6.78
N ILE A 122 -1.40 -6.85 6.63
CA ILE A 122 -1.35 -8.32 6.57
C ILE A 122 -0.50 -8.81 5.38
N GLY A 123 -0.74 -8.27 4.18
CA GLY A 123 -0.01 -8.66 2.97
C GLY A 123 1.48 -8.39 3.09
N ASN A 124 1.86 -7.17 3.52
CA ASN A 124 3.26 -6.78 3.70
C ASN A 124 3.95 -7.57 4.82
N LEU A 125 3.23 -7.88 5.90
CA LEU A 125 3.74 -8.72 6.98
C LEU A 125 4.08 -10.13 6.47
N ILE A 126 3.17 -10.75 5.71
CA ILE A 126 3.40 -12.05 5.09
C ILE A 126 4.64 -12.00 4.18
N VAL A 127 4.71 -11.00 3.28
CA VAL A 127 5.87 -10.86 2.39
C VAL A 127 7.15 -10.69 3.19
N ALA A 128 7.19 -9.80 4.18
CA ALA A 128 8.40 -9.50 4.93
C ALA A 128 8.93 -10.72 5.68
N PHE A 129 8.06 -11.42 6.42
CA PHE A 129 8.48 -12.58 7.20
C PHE A 129 8.90 -13.76 6.33
N LEU A 130 8.15 -14.05 5.27
CA LEU A 130 8.55 -15.12 4.33
C LEU A 130 9.84 -14.77 3.60
N TYR A 131 10.03 -13.50 3.25
CA TYR A 131 11.24 -13.06 2.56
C TYR A 131 12.46 -13.10 3.46
N VAL A 132 12.36 -12.58 4.69
CA VAL A 132 13.49 -12.50 5.61
C VAL A 132 13.84 -13.87 6.20
N PHE A 133 12.87 -14.58 6.78
CA PHE A 133 13.14 -15.85 7.44
C PHE A 133 13.32 -16.98 6.44
N ILE A 134 12.35 -17.19 5.55
CA ILE A 134 12.37 -18.38 4.70
C ILE A 134 13.34 -18.20 3.54
N TYR A 135 13.23 -17.10 2.79
CA TYR A 135 14.05 -16.93 1.60
C TYR A 135 15.49 -16.51 1.91
N GLN A 136 15.68 -15.44 2.69
CA GLN A 136 17.00 -14.86 2.91
C GLN A 136 17.81 -15.59 3.98
N ALA A 137 17.22 -15.94 5.12
CA ALA A 137 17.94 -16.59 6.21
C ALA A 137 18.08 -18.12 6.02
N LEU A 138 17.00 -18.82 5.65
CA LEU A 138 17.01 -20.29 5.54
C LEU A 138 17.40 -20.80 4.15
N TYR A 139 16.83 -20.25 3.08
CA TYR A 139 17.05 -20.79 1.72
C TYR A 139 18.37 -20.30 1.10
N LEU A 140 18.70 -19.02 1.23
CA LEU A 140 19.96 -18.45 0.70
C LEU A 140 21.10 -18.43 1.71
N GLU A 141 20.82 -18.59 3.01
CA GLU A 141 21.78 -18.41 4.10
C GLU A 141 22.54 -17.06 4.05
N ALA A 142 21.90 -16.04 3.46
CA ALA A 142 22.51 -14.74 3.16
C ALA A 142 22.42 -13.77 4.35
N LEU A 143 21.42 -13.92 5.23
CA LEU A 143 21.24 -13.07 6.41
C LEU A 143 21.68 -13.77 7.69
N LYS A 144 22.94 -13.54 8.10
CA LYS A 144 23.52 -14.03 9.36
C LYS A 144 23.25 -13.07 10.51
N MET A 145 21.99 -12.93 10.88
CA MET A 145 21.52 -12.05 11.97
C MET A 145 20.95 -12.88 13.12
N SER A 146 20.89 -12.30 14.32
CA SER A 146 20.12 -12.88 15.43
C SER A 146 18.63 -12.95 15.07
N VAL A 147 17.88 -13.85 15.72
CA VAL A 147 16.42 -13.94 15.55
C VAL A 147 15.74 -12.60 15.79
N GLU A 148 16.17 -11.87 16.82
CA GLU A 148 15.68 -10.52 17.11
C GLU A 148 15.94 -9.55 15.94
N GLY A 149 17.14 -9.58 15.35
CA GLY A 149 17.47 -8.77 14.18
C GLY A 149 16.61 -9.10 12.96
N LEU A 150 16.31 -10.39 12.73
CA LEU A 150 15.41 -10.83 11.65
C LEU A 150 13.97 -10.35 11.87
N ILE A 151 13.48 -10.36 13.11
CA ILE A 151 12.16 -9.82 13.47
C ILE A 151 12.13 -8.31 13.19
N LEU A 152 13.12 -7.56 13.66
CA LEU A 152 13.18 -6.11 13.48
C LEU A 152 13.29 -5.71 12.01
N LEU A 153 14.07 -6.44 11.22
CA LEU A 153 14.14 -6.26 9.77
C LEU A 153 12.79 -6.53 9.09
N SER A 154 12.10 -7.61 9.47
CA SER A 154 10.78 -7.95 8.92
C SER A 154 9.73 -6.89 9.25
N LEU A 155 9.72 -6.39 10.48
CA LEU A 155 8.85 -5.28 10.89
C LEU A 155 9.20 -3.99 10.13
N GLY A 156 10.49 -3.69 9.98
CA GLY A 156 10.97 -2.56 9.21
C GLY A 156 10.51 -2.58 7.74
N LEU A 157 10.66 -3.72 7.06
CA LEU A 157 10.18 -3.91 5.68
C LEU A 157 8.65 -3.82 5.59
N THR A 158 7.93 -4.38 6.57
CA THR A 158 6.47 -4.28 6.65
C THR A 158 6.02 -2.82 6.71
N ILE A 159 6.65 -2.05 7.60
CA ILE A 159 6.39 -0.61 7.77
C ILE A 159 6.75 0.15 6.50
N PHE A 160 7.93 -0.11 5.92
CA PHE A 160 8.37 0.53 4.69
C PHE A 160 7.34 0.37 3.57
N TRP A 161 6.90 -0.85 3.29
CA TRP A 161 5.90 -1.08 2.25
C TRP A 161 4.55 -0.46 2.62
N PHE A 162 4.10 -0.62 3.85
CA PHE A 162 2.82 -0.07 4.30
C PHE A 162 2.77 1.45 4.08
N ILE A 163 3.77 2.17 4.59
CA ILE A 163 3.81 3.63 4.63
C ILE A 163 3.97 4.23 3.23
N THR A 164 4.67 3.53 2.34
CA THR A 164 4.90 3.97 0.97
C THR A 164 3.79 3.57 0.01
N MET A 165 2.93 2.63 0.37
CA MET A 165 1.81 2.16 -0.45
C MET A 165 0.48 2.82 -0.09
N LEU A 166 0.20 2.97 1.21
CA LEU A 166 -1.08 3.43 1.72
C LEU A 166 -1.54 4.79 1.13
N PRO A 167 -0.69 5.84 1.03
CA PRO A 167 -1.11 7.11 0.45
C PRO A 167 -1.66 6.94 -0.98
N PHE A 168 -1.00 6.13 -1.80
CA PHE A 168 -1.40 5.92 -3.18
C PHE A 168 -2.70 5.13 -3.25
N VAL A 169 -2.85 4.07 -2.45
CA VAL A 169 -4.09 3.30 -2.41
C VAL A 169 -5.26 4.19 -1.98
N LEU A 170 -5.08 5.02 -0.95
CA LEU A 170 -6.14 5.89 -0.46
C LEU A 170 -6.41 7.07 -1.41
N LEU A 171 -5.42 7.68 -2.05
CA LEU A 171 -5.63 8.89 -2.87
C LEU A 171 -5.98 8.56 -4.33
N VAL A 172 -5.35 7.55 -4.92
CA VAL A 172 -5.46 7.25 -6.36
C VAL A 172 -6.55 6.22 -6.64
N THR A 173 -6.71 5.20 -5.82
CA THR A 173 -7.73 4.15 -6.10
C THR A 173 -9.16 4.71 -6.12
N PRO A 174 -9.58 5.60 -5.21
CA PRO A 174 -10.92 6.20 -5.27
C PRO A 174 -11.18 7.00 -6.55
N THR A 175 -10.18 7.71 -7.08
CA THR A 175 -10.33 8.47 -8.32
C THR A 175 -10.49 7.53 -9.51
N LEU A 176 -9.72 6.43 -9.57
CA LEU A 176 -9.88 5.38 -10.59
C LEU A 176 -11.24 4.69 -10.52
N ILE A 177 -11.73 4.39 -9.32
CA ILE A 177 -13.08 3.81 -9.11
C ILE A 177 -14.13 4.76 -9.68
N ARG A 178 -14.09 6.05 -9.31
CA ARG A 178 -15.04 7.06 -9.80
C ARG A 178 -14.97 7.24 -11.32
N ALA A 179 -13.76 7.33 -11.88
CA ALA A 179 -13.56 7.45 -13.33
C ALA A 179 -14.15 6.25 -14.09
N THR A 180 -13.91 5.03 -13.60
CA THR A 180 -14.44 3.81 -14.21
C THR A 180 -15.96 3.73 -14.11
N LEU A 181 -16.54 4.17 -12.99
CA LEU A 181 -17.99 4.22 -12.81
C LEU A 181 -18.67 5.17 -13.80
N MET A 182 -18.01 6.30 -14.13
CA MET A 182 -18.52 7.25 -15.11
C MET A 182 -18.38 6.74 -16.54
N ALA A 183 -17.25 6.09 -16.87
CA ALA A 183 -16.96 5.63 -18.23
C ALA A 183 -17.65 4.30 -18.59
N PHE A 184 -17.71 3.36 -17.64
CA PHE A 184 -18.19 2.00 -17.86
C PHE A 184 -19.16 1.54 -16.76
N PRO A 185 -20.33 2.20 -16.60
CA PRO A 185 -21.25 1.90 -15.49
C PRO A 185 -21.81 0.47 -15.52
N ASN A 186 -21.84 -0.18 -16.69
CA ASN A 186 -22.44 -1.50 -16.86
C ASN A 186 -21.54 -2.67 -16.44
N ILE A 187 -20.22 -2.45 -16.31
CA ILE A 187 -19.28 -3.49 -15.88
C ILE A 187 -19.04 -3.46 -14.36
N VAL A 188 -19.47 -2.41 -13.69
CA VAL A 188 -19.28 -2.22 -12.25
C VAL A 188 -20.56 -2.59 -11.51
N ASP A 189 -20.38 -3.16 -10.34
CA ASP A 189 -21.48 -3.52 -9.47
C ASP A 189 -22.34 -2.32 -9.05
N GLU A 190 -23.65 -2.51 -8.98
CA GLU A 190 -24.59 -1.46 -8.63
C GLU A 190 -24.38 -0.91 -7.22
N GLU A 191 -24.02 -1.74 -6.23
CA GLU A 191 -23.76 -1.29 -4.87
C GLU A 191 -22.54 -0.35 -4.84
N ILE A 192 -21.48 -0.72 -5.57
CA ILE A 192 -20.28 0.11 -5.72
C ILE A 192 -20.65 1.43 -6.40
N ARG A 193 -21.47 1.40 -7.45
CA ARG A 193 -21.93 2.58 -8.18
C ARG A 193 -22.71 3.54 -7.29
N LEU A 194 -23.72 3.02 -6.59
CA LEU A 194 -24.57 3.81 -5.69
C LEU A 194 -23.75 4.43 -4.56
N HIS A 195 -22.91 3.65 -3.90
CA HIS A 195 -22.14 4.15 -2.76
C HIS A 195 -21.00 5.08 -3.16
N SER A 196 -20.37 4.88 -4.32
CA SER A 196 -19.24 5.70 -4.75
C SER A 196 -19.66 7.04 -5.33
N LEU A 197 -20.75 7.09 -6.10
CA LEU A 197 -21.19 8.34 -6.75
C LEU A 197 -22.02 9.22 -5.81
N LYS A 198 -22.89 8.63 -4.98
CA LYS A 198 -23.82 9.41 -4.14
C LYS A 198 -23.22 9.84 -2.80
N ASN A 199 -22.27 9.09 -2.25
CA ASN A 199 -21.67 9.43 -0.95
C ASN A 199 -20.32 10.12 -1.12
N GLU A 200 -20.15 11.21 -0.37
CA GLU A 200 -18.84 11.80 -0.16
C GLU A 200 -17.93 10.84 0.62
N MET A 201 -16.62 10.97 0.38
CA MET A 201 -15.65 10.23 1.17
C MET A 201 -15.60 10.80 2.60
N PRO A 202 -15.55 9.95 3.64
CA PRO A 202 -15.52 10.38 5.03
C PRO A 202 -14.16 11.03 5.33
N LYS A 203 -14.08 12.36 5.15
CA LYS A 203 -12.84 13.16 5.31
C LYS A 203 -12.13 12.87 6.63
N LYS A 204 -12.89 12.72 7.73
CA LYS A 204 -12.34 12.37 9.04
C LYS A 204 -11.64 11.01 9.06
N ALA A 205 -12.32 9.95 8.60
CA ALA A 205 -11.75 8.61 8.59
C ALA A 205 -10.53 8.53 7.65
N PHE A 206 -10.61 9.20 6.50
CA PHE A 206 -9.52 9.26 5.54
C PHE A 206 -8.29 10.00 6.08
N GLY A 207 -8.51 11.20 6.63
CA GLY A 207 -7.45 11.99 7.22
C GLY A 207 -6.76 11.27 8.37
N LEU A 208 -7.53 10.67 9.29
CA LEU A 208 -6.99 9.88 10.40
C LEU A 208 -6.21 8.64 9.92
N ALA A 209 -6.65 7.98 8.84
CA ALA A 209 -5.96 6.83 8.27
C ALA A 209 -4.57 7.17 7.71
N LEU A 210 -4.29 8.44 7.41
CA LEU A 210 -2.96 8.92 7.01
C LEU A 210 -2.21 9.53 8.19
N THR A 211 -2.87 10.39 8.99
CA THR A 211 -2.23 11.09 10.11
C THR A 211 -1.76 10.14 11.21
N ILE A 212 -2.55 9.12 11.58
CA ILE A 212 -2.16 8.21 12.68
C ILE A 212 -0.87 7.46 12.35
N PRO A 213 -0.76 6.75 11.20
CA PRO A 213 0.52 6.17 10.80
C PRO A 213 1.65 7.20 10.68
N GLY A 214 1.35 8.40 10.16
CA GLY A 214 2.34 9.48 10.05
C GLY A 214 2.94 9.88 11.40
N LEU A 215 2.10 10.07 12.42
CA LEU A 215 2.54 10.41 13.78
C LEU A 215 3.31 9.25 14.42
N ILE A 216 2.86 8.00 14.23
CA ILE A 216 3.59 6.82 14.72
C ILE A 216 4.99 6.79 14.11
N MET A 217 5.14 7.07 12.81
CA MET A 217 6.46 7.11 12.16
C MET A 217 7.35 8.23 12.68
N LEU A 218 6.81 9.41 12.95
CA LEU A 218 7.57 10.49 13.57
C LEU A 218 8.06 10.10 14.97
N LEU A 219 7.21 9.45 15.78
CA LEU A 219 7.59 8.93 17.10
C LEU A 219 8.63 7.82 16.99
N THR A 220 8.51 6.91 16.02
CA THR A 220 9.53 5.89 15.74
C THR A 220 10.84 6.52 15.33
N GLY A 221 10.83 7.56 14.48
CA GLY A 221 12.02 8.32 14.10
C GLY A 221 12.72 8.94 15.30
N LEU A 222 11.95 9.56 16.21
CA LEU A 222 12.47 10.11 17.47
C LEU A 222 13.10 9.01 18.34
N ALA A 223 12.44 7.85 18.47
CA ALA A 223 12.99 6.72 19.21
C ALA A 223 14.29 6.20 18.59
N VAL A 224 14.37 6.09 17.26
CA VAL A 224 15.57 5.65 16.55
C VAL A 224 16.71 6.67 16.67
N THR A 225 16.42 7.95 16.85
CA THR A 225 17.44 9.01 16.91
C THR A 225 17.95 9.26 18.33
N PHE A 226 17.05 9.22 19.33
CA PHE A 226 17.35 9.72 20.68
C PHE A 226 17.30 8.67 21.78
N SER A 227 17.03 7.40 21.45
CA SER A 227 16.92 6.34 22.47
C SER A 227 17.96 5.22 22.29
N PRO A 228 18.20 4.40 23.34
CA PRO A 228 19.07 3.23 23.26
C PRO A 228 18.67 2.24 22.16
N PHE A 229 17.39 2.23 21.76
CA PHE A 229 16.91 1.43 20.64
C PHE A 229 17.61 1.79 19.32
N GLY A 230 17.86 3.08 19.07
CA GLY A 230 18.62 3.56 17.91
C GLY A 230 20.04 3.02 17.86
N ASN A 231 20.73 3.08 19.00
CA ASN A 231 22.09 2.54 19.15
C ASN A 231 22.11 1.02 18.95
N TYR A 232 21.11 0.31 19.50
CA TYR A 232 20.95 -1.12 19.27
C TYR A 232 20.79 -1.43 17.78
N LEU A 233 19.92 -0.70 17.06
CA LEU A 233 19.75 -0.88 15.62
C LEU A 233 21.05 -0.60 14.87
N ALA A 234 21.75 0.49 15.18
CA ALA A 234 23.02 0.84 14.54
C ALA A 234 24.05 -0.29 14.69
N ILE A 235 24.24 -0.81 15.90
CA ILE A 235 25.21 -1.88 16.17
C ILE A 235 24.84 -3.18 15.46
N ASN A 236 23.56 -3.56 15.48
CA ASN A 236 23.13 -4.84 14.90
C ASN A 236 23.02 -4.79 13.38
N PHE A 237 22.55 -3.68 12.81
CA PHE A 237 22.41 -3.52 11.37
C PHE A 237 23.73 -3.21 10.68
N ALA A 238 24.66 -2.48 11.31
CA ALA A 238 25.99 -2.22 10.73
C ALA A 238 26.82 -3.48 10.47
N LYS A 239 26.49 -4.61 11.12
CA LYS A 239 27.13 -5.91 10.86
C LYS A 239 26.71 -6.53 9.52
N THR A 240 25.55 -6.16 8.99
CA THR A 240 24.92 -6.81 7.83
C THR A 240 24.70 -5.84 6.67
N PHE A 241 24.46 -4.57 6.95
CA PHE A 241 24.08 -3.56 5.97
C PHE A 241 25.10 -2.42 5.88
N THR A 242 24.95 -1.59 4.85
CA THR A 242 25.82 -0.44 4.61
C THR A 242 25.76 0.58 5.76
N PRO A 243 26.82 1.38 5.97
CA PRO A 243 26.83 2.43 7.00
C PRO A 243 25.67 3.43 6.87
N SER A 244 25.19 3.67 5.65
CA SER A 244 24.09 4.57 5.33
C SER A 244 22.70 4.08 5.77
N VAL A 245 22.55 2.83 6.21
CA VAL A 245 21.23 2.28 6.56
C VAL A 245 20.56 3.08 7.68
N MET A 246 21.32 3.56 8.66
CA MET A 246 20.73 4.34 9.76
C MET A 246 20.18 5.69 9.27
N GLU A 247 20.90 6.38 8.39
CA GLU A 247 20.45 7.63 7.78
C GLU A 247 19.20 7.39 6.91
N LEU A 248 19.19 6.31 6.12
CA LEU A 248 18.05 5.94 5.29
C LEU A 248 16.83 5.54 6.13
N LEU A 249 17.03 4.93 7.31
CA LEU A 249 15.95 4.64 8.25
C LEU A 249 15.38 5.90 8.89
N GLN A 250 16.24 6.85 9.29
CA GLN A 250 15.79 8.14 9.78
C GLN A 250 15.02 8.90 8.69
N LEU A 251 15.52 8.92 7.46
CA LEU A 251 14.82 9.51 6.32
C LEU A 251 13.48 8.82 6.06
N LEU A 252 13.43 7.49 6.14
CA LEU A 252 12.18 6.75 6.03
C LEU A 252 11.19 7.21 7.11
N PHE A 253 11.55 7.15 8.39
CA PHE A 253 10.62 7.44 9.49
C PHE A 253 10.20 8.91 9.53
N TYR A 254 11.15 9.84 9.47
CA TYR A 254 10.83 11.27 9.51
C TYR A 254 10.19 11.75 8.22
N GLY A 255 10.75 11.39 7.07
CA GLY A 255 10.24 11.81 5.76
C GLY A 255 8.85 11.27 5.50
N SER A 256 8.65 9.95 5.63
CA SER A 256 7.31 9.37 5.42
C SER A 256 6.31 9.80 6.50
N GLY A 257 6.76 9.95 7.75
CA GLY A 257 5.94 10.42 8.87
C GLY A 257 5.44 11.85 8.66
N ALA A 258 6.32 12.76 8.20
CA ALA A 258 5.95 14.13 7.89
C ALA A 258 4.98 14.19 6.70
N VAL A 259 5.30 13.52 5.59
CA VAL A 259 4.45 13.50 4.39
C VAL A 259 3.05 13.00 4.71
N LEU A 260 2.93 11.87 5.41
CA LEU A 260 1.62 11.31 5.78
C LEU A 260 0.85 12.19 6.75
N SER A 261 1.52 12.77 7.74
CA SER A 261 0.89 13.68 8.69
C SER A 261 0.33 14.91 7.98
N ILE A 262 1.12 15.52 7.08
CA ILE A 262 0.71 16.67 6.27
C ILE A 262 -0.47 16.31 5.36
N LEU A 263 -0.39 15.20 4.62
CA LEU A 263 -1.47 14.75 3.74
C LEU A 263 -2.76 14.48 4.54
N GLY A 264 -2.65 13.80 5.68
CA GLY A 264 -3.81 13.51 6.53
C GLY A 264 -4.44 14.77 7.12
N LEU A 265 -3.63 15.71 7.63
CA LEU A 265 -4.10 16.99 8.15
C LEU A 265 -4.71 17.89 7.05
N ALA A 266 -4.15 17.86 5.84
CA ALA A 266 -4.72 18.56 4.69
C ALA A 266 -6.12 18.03 4.36
N VAL A 267 -6.33 16.71 4.37
CA VAL A 267 -7.66 16.11 4.17
C VAL A 267 -8.64 16.47 5.30
N LEU A 268 -8.17 16.63 6.53
CA LEU A 268 -8.98 17.08 7.66
C LEU A 268 -9.34 18.58 7.59
N GLY A 269 -8.77 19.34 6.66
CA GLY A 269 -9.00 20.77 6.51
C GLY A 269 -8.18 21.64 7.46
N ALA A 270 -7.12 21.11 8.08
CA ALA A 270 -6.22 21.89 8.95
C ALA A 270 -5.43 22.97 8.16
N PHE A 271 -5.28 22.78 6.85
CA PHE A 271 -4.67 23.73 5.92
C PHE A 271 -5.73 24.31 4.98
N SER A 272 -6.64 25.13 5.48
CA SER A 272 -7.55 25.92 4.64
C SER A 272 -6.77 27.07 3.98
N PHE A 273 -6.26 26.88 2.76
CA PHE A 273 -5.91 27.99 1.86
C PHE A 273 -7.18 28.48 1.17
N THR A 274 -8.08 29.10 1.92
CA THR A 274 -9.20 29.83 1.35
C THR A 274 -8.96 31.30 1.64
N THR A 275 -8.39 32.02 0.66
CA THR A 275 -8.43 33.48 0.62
C THR A 275 -9.89 33.89 0.68
N ARG A 276 -10.35 34.39 1.84
CA ARG A 276 -11.62 35.10 1.96
C ARG A 276 -11.55 36.32 1.04
N SER A 277 -12.07 36.22 -0.19
CA SER A 277 -12.41 37.42 -0.95
C SER A 277 -13.59 38.08 -0.23
N LYS A 278 -13.33 39.16 0.50
CA LYS A 278 -14.39 40.04 0.99
C LYS A 278 -15.04 40.69 -0.24
N THR A 279 -16.25 40.28 -0.58
CA THR A 279 -17.13 41.08 -1.44
C THR A 279 -17.45 42.40 -0.72
N PRO A 280 -17.40 43.56 -1.39
CA PRO A 280 -17.77 44.83 -0.77
C PRO A 280 -19.28 44.87 -0.52
N ASN A 281 -19.69 45.27 0.67
CA ASN A 281 -21.08 45.58 0.99
C ASN A 281 -21.59 46.67 0.04
N SER A 282 -22.66 46.39 -0.71
CA SER A 282 -23.41 47.46 -1.36
C SER A 282 -24.07 48.31 -0.28
N ALA A 283 -23.73 49.61 -0.30
CA ALA A 283 -24.41 50.62 0.49
C ALA A 283 -25.92 50.60 0.19
N LYS A 284 -26.72 50.57 1.25
CA LYS A 284 -28.12 51.01 1.21
C LYS A 284 -28.10 52.50 1.55
N ASN A 285 -28.42 53.33 0.56
CA ASN A 285 -29.10 54.61 0.76
C ASN A 285 -30.53 54.43 0.27
#